data_AF-A0A518C5F2-F1
#
_entry.id   AF-A0A518C5F2-F1
#
_cell.length_a   1.000
_cell.length_b   1.000
_cell.length_c   1.000
_cell.angle_alpha   90.00
_cell.angle_beta   90.00
_cell.angle_gamma   90.00
#
_symmetry.space_group_name_H-M   'P 1'
#
loop_
_entity.id
_entity.type
_entity.pdbx_description
1 polymer ?
#
loop_
_entity_poly.entity_id
_entity_poly.type
_entity_poly.pdbx_seq_one_letter_code
_entity_poly.pdbx_strand_id
1 'polypeptide(L)'
;MYRTIIVMTFLLACIGCAHTQLGYQTVHQAHTVADVHTQQVLDNLAKFVHNPNALPHFSYPTQGSSEVNGSMGGTVGFNFLPSSLQNWNIGANGNRGMRENYTMTPINDPRKLELMRCAYQRAIAACCGGGDSNHCPNCDKRFNQFYLGTASPTPTQETFLGWNVFTYGDGKKKVFAVIPPPSVDEPNRDDIVYYDKESGQVVKDPTNLVPSIIKNNLATHTEKTGKITSECLYSPCWFYVGCKKDIPKCCAHVGEYCGTYVWVPESGVDQLTKLTITILDYAFYDAAKLSRPPTKVVEYYLDGRGNPTKKDDAIYKVMAQVGVNDDVRALNQTQNDILALRAERVEDIKAQRVRMGTNDSTIQELNEMSLPELGPRQDLYQPPTRTPFPSLLEFDQQLRNVAPIPAR
;
A
#
# COMPACT_ATOMS: atom_id res chain seq x y z
N MET A 1 33.16 30.92 43.31
CA MET A 1 33.04 29.52 42.85
C MET A 1 31.61 28.95 42.96
N TYR A 2 30.92 29.02 44.09
CA TYR A 2 29.59 28.40 44.23
C TYR A 2 28.52 29.02 43.30
N ARG A 3 28.53 30.35 43.12
CA ARG A 3 27.60 31.05 42.21
C ARG A 3 27.77 30.67 40.74
N THR A 4 29.00 30.46 40.27
CA THR A 4 29.27 30.03 38.88
C THR A 4 28.82 28.60 38.63
N ILE A 5 28.93 27.72 39.63
CA ILE A 5 28.46 26.33 39.51
C ILE A 5 26.93 26.29 39.40
N ILE A 6 26.20 27.07 40.20
CA ILE A 6 24.72 27.13 40.12
C ILE A 6 24.25 27.59 38.75
N VAL A 7 24.87 28.63 38.18
CA VAL A 7 24.50 29.15 36.86
C VAL A 7 24.80 28.13 35.77
N MET A 8 25.94 27.41 35.84
CA MET A 8 26.27 26.37 34.87
C MET A 8 25.31 25.17 34.95
N THR A 9 24.94 24.73 36.16
CA THR A 9 23.99 23.64 36.34
C THR A 9 22.59 24.02 35.84
N PHE A 10 22.16 25.27 36.03
CA PHE A 10 20.88 25.75 35.51
C PHE A 10 20.88 25.84 33.97
N LEU A 11 21.98 26.30 33.37
CA LEU A 11 22.15 26.30 31.91
C LEU A 11 22.10 24.89 31.31
N LEU A 12 22.69 23.89 31.97
CA LEU A 12 22.65 22.50 31.54
C LEU A 12 21.24 21.90 31.64
N ALA A 13 20.46 22.30 32.65
CA ALA A 13 19.07 21.84 32.81
C ALA A 13 18.13 22.36 31.71
N CYS A 14 18.41 23.53 31.12
CA CYS A 14 17.59 24.12 30.07
C CYS A 14 17.74 23.45 28.69
N ILE A 15 18.78 22.63 28.46
CA ILE A 15 19.06 21.98 27.17
C ILE A 15 18.05 20.85 26.87
N GLY A 16 17.46 20.23 27.90
CA GLY A 16 16.52 19.11 27.73
C GLY A 16 15.14 19.49 27.15
N CYS A 17 14.69 20.73 27.29
CA CYS A 17 13.34 21.15 26.87
C CYS A 17 13.19 21.23 25.34
N ALA A 18 14.28 21.46 24.61
CA ALA A 18 14.24 21.60 23.15
C ALA A 18 13.83 20.29 22.46
N HIS A 19 14.31 19.15 22.96
CA HIS A 19 14.04 17.85 22.35
C HIS A 19 12.58 17.41 22.54
N THR A 20 12.03 17.57 23.75
CA THR A 20 10.62 17.26 24.03
C THR A 20 9.68 18.09 23.19
N GLN A 21 10.00 19.37 22.97
CA GLN A 21 9.18 20.22 22.14
C GLN A 21 9.26 19.87 20.66
N LEU A 22 10.44 19.47 20.16
CA LEU A 22 10.57 18.96 18.81
C LEU A 22 9.72 17.69 18.61
N GLY A 23 9.72 16.79 19.60
CA GLY A 23 8.88 15.60 19.60
C GLY A 23 7.38 15.93 19.52
N TYR A 24 6.90 16.83 20.38
CA TYR A 24 5.50 17.27 20.36
C TYR A 24 5.10 17.90 19.03
N GLN A 25 5.95 18.77 18.48
CA GLN A 25 5.69 19.42 17.19
C GLN A 25 5.72 18.41 16.04
N THR A 26 6.62 17.43 16.06
CA THR A 26 6.68 16.37 15.04
C THR A 26 5.39 15.53 15.02
N VAL A 27 4.84 15.21 16.19
CA VAL A 27 3.56 14.49 16.31
C VAL A 27 2.40 15.36 15.81
N HIS A 28 2.36 16.63 16.22
CA HIS A 28 1.32 17.55 15.75
C HIS A 28 1.36 17.75 14.24
N GLN A 29 2.58 17.90 13.68
CA GLN A 29 2.82 17.96 12.25
C GLN A 29 2.29 16.70 11.54
N ALA A 30 2.56 15.51 12.07
CA ALA A 30 2.05 14.26 11.49
C ALA A 30 0.52 14.20 11.46
N HIS A 31 -0.17 14.76 12.46
CA HIS A 31 -1.64 14.85 12.45
C HIS A 31 -2.17 15.74 11.33
N THR A 32 -1.53 16.89 11.07
CA THR A 32 -2.00 17.81 10.02
C THR A 32 -1.98 17.18 8.61
N VAL A 33 -1.09 16.22 8.36
CA VAL A 33 -1.03 15.51 7.07
C VAL A 33 -2.30 14.66 6.85
N ALA A 34 -2.74 13.94 7.88
CA ALA A 34 -3.97 13.15 7.81
C ALA A 34 -5.21 14.06 7.62
N ASP A 35 -5.22 15.21 8.28
CA ASP A 35 -6.29 16.20 8.15
C ASP A 35 -6.37 16.77 6.72
N VAL A 36 -5.23 17.10 6.12
CA VAL A 36 -5.15 17.58 4.72
C VAL A 36 -5.68 16.54 3.74
N HIS A 37 -5.39 15.26 3.94
CA HIS A 37 -5.92 14.19 3.11
C HIS A 37 -7.44 14.04 3.27
N THR A 38 -7.91 14.06 4.51
CA THR A 38 -9.33 13.93 4.85
C THR A 38 -10.13 15.09 4.27
N GLN A 39 -9.63 16.32 4.38
CA GLN A 39 -10.26 17.51 3.81
C GLN A 39 -10.34 17.44 2.29
N GLN A 40 -9.25 17.06 1.61
CA GLN A 40 -9.27 16.86 0.15
C GLN A 40 -10.31 15.83 -0.28
N VAL A 41 -10.48 14.74 0.48
CA VAL A 41 -11.49 13.71 0.20
C VAL A 41 -12.91 14.27 0.39
N LEU A 42 -13.16 15.05 1.44
CA LEU A 42 -14.47 15.66 1.71
C LEU A 42 -14.84 16.71 0.67
N ASP A 43 -13.91 17.57 0.26
CA ASP A 43 -14.15 18.59 -0.75
C ASP A 43 -14.41 17.94 -2.12
N ASN A 44 -13.69 16.86 -2.45
CA ASN A 44 -14.00 16.06 -3.64
C ASN A 44 -15.36 15.37 -3.52
N LEU A 45 -15.73 14.86 -2.35
CA LEU A 45 -17.04 14.26 -2.13
C LEU A 45 -18.15 15.29 -2.37
N ALA A 46 -18.03 16.51 -1.83
CA ALA A 46 -18.93 17.61 -2.12
C ALA A 46 -18.97 17.98 -3.61
N LYS A 47 -17.80 17.97 -4.27
CA LYS A 47 -17.69 18.19 -5.72
C LYS A 47 -18.44 17.15 -6.53
N PHE A 48 -18.38 15.88 -6.15
CA PHE A 48 -19.09 14.79 -6.84
C PHE A 48 -20.60 14.80 -6.58
N VAL A 49 -21.03 15.24 -5.40
CA VAL A 49 -22.45 15.45 -5.14
C VAL A 49 -23.01 16.59 -5.99
N HIS A 50 -22.24 17.67 -6.15
CA HIS A 50 -22.60 18.78 -7.04
C HIS A 50 -22.59 18.38 -8.52
N ASN A 51 -21.55 17.66 -8.96
CA ASN A 51 -21.39 17.20 -10.34
C ASN A 51 -20.80 15.77 -10.37
N PRO A 52 -21.64 14.74 -10.63
CA PRO A 52 -21.20 13.34 -10.65
C PRO A 52 -20.12 13.03 -11.70
N ASN A 53 -20.01 13.87 -12.74
CA ASN A 53 -19.04 13.70 -13.83
C ASN A 53 -17.75 14.50 -13.62
N ALA A 54 -17.58 15.15 -12.47
CA ALA A 54 -16.37 15.87 -12.14
C ALA A 54 -15.15 14.94 -12.06
N LEU A 55 -13.95 15.49 -12.28
CA LEU A 55 -12.71 14.81 -11.98
C LEU A 55 -12.27 15.16 -10.55
N PRO A 56 -11.80 14.17 -9.76
CA PRO A 56 -11.21 14.45 -8.46
C PRO A 56 -9.92 15.23 -8.64
N HIS A 57 -9.58 16.05 -7.65
CA HIS A 57 -8.27 16.68 -7.55
C HIS A 57 -7.64 16.22 -6.26
N PHE A 58 -6.49 15.57 -6.34
CA PHE A 58 -5.83 15.02 -5.17
C PHE A 58 -4.33 15.22 -5.29
N SER A 59 -3.73 15.59 -4.17
CA SER A 59 -2.30 15.81 -4.02
C SER A 59 -1.84 15.20 -2.70
N TYR A 60 -0.70 14.53 -2.75
CA TYR A 60 -0.11 13.93 -1.56
C TYR A 60 1.22 14.60 -1.23
N PRO A 61 1.54 14.79 0.06
CA PRO A 61 2.83 15.33 0.46
C PRO A 61 3.91 14.29 0.18
N THR A 62 4.93 14.67 -0.60
CA THR A 62 6.10 13.83 -0.85
C THR A 62 7.21 14.10 0.14
N GLN A 63 7.32 15.34 0.62
CA GLN A 63 8.31 15.78 1.59
C GLN A 63 7.67 16.79 2.55
N GLY A 64 7.91 16.60 3.84
CA GLY A 64 7.57 17.55 4.89
C GLY A 64 8.84 17.95 5.63
N SER A 65 9.05 19.25 5.81
CA SER A 65 10.12 19.78 6.66
C SER A 65 9.52 20.64 7.75
N SER A 66 9.99 20.45 8.98
CA SER A 66 9.75 21.36 10.10
C SER A 66 11.07 22.04 10.45
N GLU A 67 11.07 23.35 10.27
CA GLU A 67 12.20 24.19 10.69
C GLU A 67 11.79 24.96 11.93
N VAL A 68 12.48 24.69 13.04
CA VAL A 68 12.40 25.51 14.25
C VAL A 68 13.56 26.49 14.19
N ASN A 69 13.30 27.72 13.76
CA ASN A 69 14.30 28.78 13.76
C ASN A 69 14.23 29.54 15.08
N GLY A 70 15.20 29.30 15.95
CA GLY A 70 15.41 30.06 17.19
C GLY A 70 16.50 31.09 16.97
N SER A 71 16.17 32.37 16.98
CA SER A 71 17.15 33.44 17.08
C SER A 71 17.13 33.99 18.50
N MET A 72 18.20 33.75 19.25
CA MET A 72 18.41 34.37 20.56
C MET A 72 19.53 35.39 20.40
N GLY A 73 19.16 36.65 20.27
CA GLY A 73 20.08 37.78 20.22
C GLY A 73 20.16 38.43 21.60
N GLY A 74 21.32 38.33 22.26
CA GLY A 74 21.62 39.11 23.45
C GLY A 74 22.46 40.32 23.08
N THR A 75 21.96 41.52 23.31
CA THR A 75 22.77 42.75 23.25
C THR A 75 23.09 43.14 24.68
N VAL A 76 24.36 43.01 25.07
CA VAL A 76 24.86 43.53 26.35
C VAL A 76 25.59 44.82 26.04
N GLY A 77 24.92 45.95 26.27
CA GLY A 77 25.48 47.28 26.09
C GLY A 77 25.99 47.84 27.41
N PHE A 78 27.29 48.11 27.49
CA PHE A 78 27.87 48.86 28.61
C PHE A 78 28.20 50.28 28.14
N ASN A 79 27.49 51.28 28.66
CA ASN A 79 27.86 52.69 28.47
C ASN A 79 28.63 53.15 29.70
N PHE A 80 29.96 53.24 29.56
CA PHE A 80 30.85 53.78 30.59
C PHE A 80 31.10 55.26 30.34
N LEU A 81 30.55 56.13 31.20
CA LEU A 81 31.02 57.49 31.37
C LEU A 81 32.03 57.50 32.54
N PRO A 82 33.13 58.29 32.48
CA PRO A 82 34.22 58.22 33.46
C PRO A 82 33.82 58.47 34.92
N SER A 83 32.68 59.13 35.15
CA SER A 83 32.21 59.54 36.48
C SER A 83 31.05 58.71 37.02
N SER A 84 30.36 57.89 36.21
CA SER A 84 29.31 56.99 36.70
C SER A 84 28.92 55.89 35.70
N LEU A 85 28.56 54.73 36.24
CA LEU A 85 27.86 53.66 35.53
C LEU A 85 26.40 54.10 35.32
N GLN A 86 26.13 54.82 34.22
CA GLN A 86 24.86 55.51 34.05
C GLN A 86 23.74 54.62 33.48
N ASN A 87 24.07 53.52 32.79
CA ASN A 87 23.05 52.58 32.33
C ASN A 87 23.61 51.19 32.03
N TRP A 88 22.95 50.17 32.56
CA TRP A 88 23.20 48.76 32.23
C TRP A 88 22.02 48.28 31.38
N ASN A 89 22.22 48.17 30.07
CA ASN A 89 21.17 47.70 29.16
C ASN A 89 21.47 46.26 28.75
N ILE A 90 20.76 45.33 29.37
CA ILE A 90 20.73 43.93 28.98
C ILE A 90 19.47 43.72 28.16
N GLY A 91 19.61 43.74 26.84
CA GLY A 91 18.53 43.38 25.92
C GLY A 91 18.66 41.92 25.52
N ALA A 92 17.76 41.05 25.99
CA ALA A 92 17.64 39.69 25.48
C ALA A 92 16.41 39.63 24.57
N ASN A 93 16.63 39.53 23.26
CA ASN A 93 15.57 39.28 22.29
C ASN A 93 15.65 37.82 21.84
N GLY A 94 14.67 37.02 22.27
CA GLY A 94 14.46 35.68 21.76
C GLY A 94 13.26 35.69 20.81
N ASN A 95 13.46 35.36 19.54
CA ASN A 95 12.36 35.05 18.62
C ASN A 95 12.44 33.57 18.23
N ARG A 96 11.30 32.88 18.30
CA ARG A 96 11.16 31.51 17.86
C ARG A 96 10.11 31.45 16.76
N GLY A 97 10.58 31.22 15.53
CA GLY A 97 9.73 30.92 14.39
C GLY A 97 9.63 29.41 14.22
N MET A 98 8.40 28.91 14.05
CA MET A 98 8.17 27.56 13.56
C MET A 98 7.63 27.67 12.14
N ARG A 99 8.29 27.02 11.19
CA ARG A 99 7.84 26.97 9.80
C ARG A 99 7.70 25.52 9.37
N GLU A 100 6.50 25.16 8.96
CA GLU A 100 6.22 23.89 8.31
C GLU A 100 6.14 24.12 6.81
N ASN A 101 6.81 23.27 6.03
CA ASN A 101 6.76 23.30 4.59
C ASN A 101 6.47 21.90 4.06
N TYR A 102 5.36 21.76 3.35
CA TYR A 102 4.95 20.54 2.68
C TYR A 102 5.07 20.72 1.18
N THR A 103 5.85 19.86 0.54
CA THR A 103 5.86 19.78 -0.93
C THR A 103 4.82 18.75 -1.34
N MET A 104 3.79 19.21 -2.06
CA MET A 104 2.70 18.35 -2.55
C MET A 104 2.94 17.98 -4.00
N THR A 105 2.71 16.71 -4.35
CA THR A 105 2.77 16.25 -5.74
C THR A 105 1.34 15.98 -6.23
N PRO A 106 0.85 16.72 -7.24
CA PRO A 106 -0.48 16.48 -7.79
C PRO A 106 -0.52 15.15 -8.56
N ILE A 107 -1.65 14.48 -8.50
CA ILE A 107 -1.89 13.26 -9.28
C ILE A 107 -2.42 13.65 -10.65
N ASN A 108 -1.59 13.43 -11.67
CA ASN A 108 -1.92 13.77 -13.06
C ASN A 108 -2.23 12.53 -13.92
N ASP A 109 -2.18 11.32 -13.36
CA ASP A 109 -2.45 10.09 -14.11
C ASP A 109 -3.97 9.90 -14.30
N PRO A 110 -4.48 9.93 -15.55
CA PRO A 110 -5.91 9.80 -15.83
C PRO A 110 -6.49 8.48 -15.32
N ARG A 111 -5.72 7.38 -15.30
CA ARG A 111 -6.21 6.08 -14.84
C ARG A 111 -6.45 6.09 -13.33
N LYS A 112 -5.58 6.74 -12.56
CA LYS A 112 -5.75 6.93 -11.11
C LYS A 112 -6.93 7.83 -10.80
N LEU A 113 -7.07 8.94 -11.54
CA LEU A 113 -8.20 9.85 -11.39
C LEU A 113 -9.54 9.18 -11.71
N GLU A 114 -9.59 8.29 -12.70
CA GLU A 114 -10.78 7.49 -12.99
C GLU A 114 -11.13 6.50 -11.88
N LEU A 115 -10.14 5.84 -11.27
CA LEU A 115 -10.35 4.94 -10.12
C LEU A 115 -10.88 5.70 -8.90
N MET A 116 -10.28 6.87 -8.61
CA MET A 116 -10.75 7.75 -7.55
C MET A 116 -12.19 8.20 -7.81
N ARG A 117 -12.51 8.61 -9.05
CA ARG A 117 -13.89 8.96 -9.45
C ARG A 117 -14.86 7.81 -9.15
N CYS A 118 -14.51 6.59 -9.53
CA CYS A 118 -15.34 5.41 -9.25
C CYS A 118 -15.58 5.20 -7.75
N ALA A 119 -14.59 5.45 -6.89
CA ALA A 119 -14.76 5.33 -5.45
C ALA A 119 -15.69 6.40 -4.88
N TYR A 120 -15.57 7.66 -5.32
CA TYR A 120 -16.50 8.72 -4.91
C TYR A 120 -17.93 8.46 -5.38
N GLN A 121 -18.10 8.04 -6.64
CA GLN A 121 -19.42 7.70 -7.19
C GLN A 121 -20.07 6.56 -6.41
N ARG A 122 -19.30 5.53 -6.04
CA ARG A 122 -19.79 4.41 -5.23
C ARG A 122 -20.17 4.84 -3.82
N ALA A 123 -19.38 5.70 -3.18
CA ALA A 123 -19.70 6.26 -1.87
C ALA A 123 -21.00 7.09 -1.91
N ILE A 124 -21.22 7.86 -2.97
CA ILE A 124 -22.45 8.64 -3.17
C ILE A 124 -23.64 7.73 -3.50
N ALA A 125 -23.46 6.71 -4.33
CA ALA A 125 -24.51 5.77 -4.67
C ALA A 125 -25.09 5.08 -3.43
N ALA A 126 -24.21 4.68 -2.50
CA ALA A 126 -24.61 4.09 -1.22
C ALA A 126 -25.42 5.05 -0.34
N CYS A 127 -25.17 6.36 -0.44
CA CYS A 127 -25.78 7.37 0.41
C CYS A 127 -27.06 8.00 -0.16
N CYS A 128 -27.04 8.34 -1.44
CA CYS A 128 -28.07 9.13 -2.10
C CYS A 128 -29.03 8.27 -2.93
N GLY A 129 -28.84 6.94 -2.98
CA GLY A 129 -29.71 6.03 -3.74
C GLY A 129 -29.62 6.20 -5.26
N GLY A 130 -28.63 6.95 -5.76
CA GLY A 130 -28.34 7.02 -7.19
C GLY A 130 -27.60 5.77 -7.61
N GLY A 131 -28.19 4.96 -8.50
CA GLY A 131 -27.44 3.86 -9.12
C GLY A 131 -26.19 4.37 -9.84
N ASP A 132 -25.22 3.48 -10.08
CA ASP A 132 -24.01 3.82 -10.81
C ASP A 132 -24.37 4.54 -12.12
N SER A 133 -23.79 5.72 -12.36
CA SER A 133 -24.16 6.51 -13.53
C SER A 133 -23.83 5.73 -14.81
N ASN A 134 -24.82 5.49 -15.67
CA ASN A 134 -24.63 4.81 -16.96
C ASN A 134 -23.66 5.54 -17.91
N HIS A 135 -23.29 6.78 -17.60
CA HIS A 135 -22.35 7.61 -18.37
C HIS A 135 -20.87 7.39 -17.99
N CYS A 136 -20.59 6.64 -16.92
CA CYS A 136 -19.23 6.40 -16.48
C CYS A 136 -18.70 5.04 -16.91
N PRO A 137 -17.37 4.91 -17.11
CA PRO A 137 -16.75 3.62 -17.37
C PRO A 137 -17.09 2.65 -16.23
N ASN A 138 -17.30 1.39 -16.59
CA ASN A 138 -17.69 0.34 -15.64
C ASN A 138 -16.67 0.28 -14.48
N CYS A 139 -17.10 0.77 -13.30
CA CYS A 139 -16.24 0.92 -12.14
C CYS A 139 -15.78 -0.41 -11.58
N ASP A 140 -16.62 -1.44 -11.61
CA ASP A 140 -16.25 -2.79 -11.19
C ASP A 140 -15.11 -3.35 -12.06
N LYS A 141 -15.17 -3.15 -13.38
CA LYS A 141 -14.09 -3.55 -14.29
C LYS A 141 -12.77 -2.84 -13.95
N ARG A 142 -12.83 -1.55 -13.62
CA ARG A 142 -11.65 -0.74 -13.23
C ARG A 142 -11.07 -1.21 -11.89
N PHE A 143 -11.92 -1.44 -10.88
CA PHE A 143 -11.47 -1.93 -9.57
C PHE A 143 -10.86 -3.33 -9.66
N ASN A 144 -11.48 -4.23 -10.42
CA ASN A 144 -10.92 -5.56 -10.66
C ASN A 144 -9.56 -5.48 -11.34
N GLN A 145 -9.43 -4.63 -12.37
CA GLN A 145 -8.15 -4.42 -13.04
C GLN A 145 -7.08 -3.88 -12.09
N PHE A 146 -7.45 -3.02 -11.14
CA PHE A 146 -6.52 -2.46 -10.16
C PHE A 146 -6.09 -3.48 -9.10
N TYR A 147 -7.03 -4.17 -8.46
CA TYR A 147 -6.75 -5.07 -7.33
C TYR A 147 -6.30 -6.47 -7.76
N LEU A 148 -6.86 -6.99 -8.85
CA LEU A 148 -6.58 -8.36 -9.31
C LEU A 148 -5.53 -8.40 -10.42
N GLY A 149 -5.14 -7.25 -10.98
CA GLY A 149 -4.18 -7.15 -12.08
C GLY A 149 -4.69 -7.72 -13.41
N THR A 150 -5.86 -8.34 -13.43
CA THR A 150 -6.53 -8.84 -14.62
C THR A 150 -7.59 -7.83 -15.01
N ALA A 151 -7.53 -7.32 -16.26
CA ALA A 151 -8.71 -6.69 -16.84
C ALA A 151 -9.85 -7.71 -16.69
N SER A 152 -10.98 -7.30 -16.06
CA SER A 152 -12.15 -8.15 -15.83
C SER A 152 -12.28 -9.16 -16.97
N PRO A 153 -12.32 -10.48 -16.69
CA PRO A 153 -12.15 -11.51 -17.70
C PRO A 153 -13.01 -11.15 -18.89
N THR A 154 -12.36 -10.77 -20.00
CA THR A 154 -13.08 -10.53 -21.23
C THR A 154 -13.59 -11.92 -21.59
N PRO A 155 -14.92 -12.13 -21.68
CA PRO A 155 -15.43 -13.46 -21.94
C PRO A 155 -14.76 -13.97 -23.21
N THR A 156 -14.12 -15.14 -23.11
CA THR A 156 -13.63 -15.81 -24.30
C THR A 156 -14.88 -16.27 -25.04
N GLN A 157 -15.09 -15.71 -26.22
CA GLN A 157 -16.15 -16.12 -27.12
C GLN A 157 -15.63 -17.30 -27.95
N GLU A 158 -16.27 -18.45 -27.79
CA GLU A 158 -16.03 -19.63 -28.61
C GLU A 158 -17.33 -19.98 -29.35
N THR A 159 -17.23 -20.33 -30.62
CA THR A 159 -18.40 -20.82 -31.37
C THR A 159 -18.48 -22.33 -31.21
N PHE A 160 -19.55 -22.86 -30.62
CA PHE A 160 -19.79 -24.29 -30.49
C PHE A 160 -21.08 -24.66 -31.21
N LEU A 161 -20.99 -25.51 -32.24
CA LEU A 161 -22.13 -25.95 -33.07
C LEU A 161 -22.97 -24.79 -33.64
N GLY A 162 -22.34 -23.66 -33.99
CA GLY A 162 -23.01 -22.47 -34.51
C GLY A 162 -23.56 -21.51 -33.43
N TRP A 163 -23.47 -21.86 -32.16
CA TRP A 163 -23.86 -21.00 -31.04
C TRP A 163 -22.66 -20.22 -30.52
N ASN A 164 -22.87 -18.95 -30.17
CA ASN A 164 -21.85 -18.17 -29.46
C ASN A 164 -21.88 -18.56 -27.99
N VAL A 165 -20.78 -19.15 -27.51
CA VAL A 165 -20.58 -19.53 -26.12
C VAL A 165 -19.61 -18.54 -25.48
N PHE A 166 -20.09 -17.76 -24.52
CA PHE A 166 -19.24 -16.87 -23.74
C PHE A 166 -18.83 -17.58 -22.46
N THR A 167 -17.53 -17.77 -22.26
CA THR A 167 -17.00 -18.38 -21.04
C THR A 167 -16.50 -17.29 -20.09
N TYR A 168 -17.10 -17.20 -18.91
CA TYR A 168 -16.65 -16.33 -17.83
C TYR A 168 -16.00 -17.17 -16.72
N GLY A 169 -14.74 -16.91 -16.34
CA GLY A 169 -14.06 -17.70 -15.32
C GLY A 169 -12.54 -17.57 -15.24
N ASP A 170 -11.93 -17.91 -14.10
CA ASP A 170 -10.46 -17.97 -13.90
C ASP A 170 -9.80 -19.27 -14.42
N GLY A 171 -10.60 -20.14 -15.06
CA GLY A 171 -10.21 -21.48 -15.48
C GLY A 171 -10.88 -22.60 -14.68
N LYS A 172 -11.20 -22.37 -13.39
CA LYS A 172 -11.84 -23.39 -12.52
C LYS A 172 -13.37 -23.37 -12.54
N LYS A 173 -13.99 -22.19 -12.44
CA LYS A 173 -15.45 -22.01 -12.58
C LYS A 173 -15.76 -21.38 -13.92
N LYS A 174 -16.61 -22.01 -14.73
CA LYS A 174 -17.00 -21.50 -16.05
C LYS A 174 -18.52 -21.30 -16.07
N VAL A 175 -18.96 -20.08 -16.30
CA VAL A 175 -20.36 -19.81 -16.65
C VAL A 175 -20.44 -19.70 -18.17
N PHE A 176 -21.39 -20.40 -18.77
CA PHE A 176 -21.62 -20.39 -20.21
C PHE A 176 -22.88 -19.58 -20.52
N ALA A 177 -22.76 -18.58 -21.40
CA ALA A 177 -23.92 -17.96 -22.05
C ALA A 177 -24.01 -18.48 -23.47
N VAL A 178 -25.17 -19.03 -23.85
CA VAL A 178 -25.40 -19.67 -25.15
C VAL A 178 -26.36 -18.77 -25.95
N ILE A 179 -25.89 -18.20 -27.06
CA ILE A 179 -26.69 -17.32 -27.93
C ILE A 179 -26.98 -18.04 -29.27
N PRO A 180 -28.26 -18.11 -29.70
CA PRO A 180 -28.61 -18.75 -30.97
C PRO A 180 -27.94 -18.08 -32.17
N PRO A 181 -27.65 -18.83 -33.25
CA PRO A 181 -27.10 -18.27 -34.48
C PRO A 181 -28.05 -17.20 -35.07
N PRO A 182 -27.50 -16.19 -35.76
CA PRO A 182 -28.23 -14.99 -36.23
C PRO A 182 -29.23 -15.24 -37.40
N SER A 183 -29.73 -16.46 -37.57
CA SER A 183 -30.71 -16.81 -38.63
C SER A 183 -32.16 -16.62 -38.22
N VAL A 184 -32.41 -15.97 -37.08
CA VAL A 184 -33.76 -15.64 -36.58
C VAL A 184 -33.79 -14.13 -36.39
N ASP A 185 -34.78 -13.45 -36.98
CA ASP A 185 -35.01 -12.02 -36.81
C ASP A 185 -34.96 -11.68 -35.30
N GLU A 186 -34.01 -10.82 -34.91
CA GLU A 186 -33.67 -10.37 -33.53
C GLU A 186 -34.05 -11.33 -32.38
N PRO A 187 -33.09 -12.10 -31.80
CA PRO A 187 -33.39 -12.97 -30.68
C PRO A 187 -33.93 -12.15 -29.51
N ASN A 188 -35.09 -12.56 -28.99
CA ASN A 188 -35.71 -11.93 -27.85
C ASN A 188 -34.75 -12.11 -26.65
N ARG A 189 -34.63 -11.08 -25.79
CA ARG A 189 -33.67 -11.07 -24.67
C ARG A 189 -33.89 -12.24 -23.69
N ASP A 190 -35.08 -12.82 -23.72
CA ASP A 190 -35.52 -13.96 -22.90
C ASP A 190 -34.98 -15.33 -23.39
N ASP A 191 -34.42 -15.42 -24.59
CA ASP A 191 -33.92 -16.68 -25.17
C ASP A 191 -32.47 -17.02 -24.77
N ILE A 192 -31.80 -16.15 -24.01
CA ILE A 192 -30.43 -16.38 -23.55
C ILE A 192 -30.46 -17.27 -22.29
N VAL A 193 -30.04 -18.53 -22.45
CA VAL A 193 -29.94 -19.49 -21.35
C VAL A 193 -28.52 -19.50 -20.79
N TYR A 194 -28.39 -19.30 -19.47
CA TYR A 194 -27.12 -19.35 -18.75
C TYR A 194 -27.00 -20.68 -18.00
N TYR A 195 -25.85 -21.33 -18.10
CA TYR A 195 -25.58 -22.58 -17.39
C TYR A 195 -24.39 -22.40 -16.45
N ASP A 196 -24.57 -22.82 -15.20
CA ASP A 196 -23.46 -23.03 -14.27
C ASP A 196 -22.87 -24.43 -14.51
N LYS A 197 -21.58 -24.48 -14.86
CA LYS A 197 -20.87 -25.73 -15.13
C LYS A 197 -20.80 -26.66 -13.93
N GLU A 198 -20.69 -26.12 -12.71
CA GLU A 198 -20.52 -26.96 -11.51
C GLU A 198 -21.84 -27.61 -11.09
N SER A 199 -22.94 -26.86 -11.12
CA SER A 199 -24.27 -27.38 -10.75
C SER A 199 -25.04 -28.02 -11.90
N GLY A 200 -24.69 -27.72 -13.16
CA GLY A 200 -25.46 -28.13 -14.34
C GLY A 200 -26.84 -27.49 -14.45
N GLN A 201 -27.17 -26.51 -13.59
CA GLN A 201 -28.48 -25.89 -13.56
C GLN A 201 -28.56 -24.65 -14.47
N VAL A 202 -29.74 -24.45 -15.05
CA VAL A 202 -30.10 -23.25 -15.82
C VAL A 202 -30.32 -22.09 -14.84
N VAL A 203 -29.61 -20.99 -15.07
CA VAL A 203 -29.72 -19.80 -14.23
C VAL A 203 -30.62 -18.79 -14.92
N LYS A 204 -31.80 -18.58 -14.33
CA LYS A 204 -32.87 -17.74 -14.89
C LYS A 204 -32.58 -16.25 -14.84
N ASP A 205 -31.58 -15.81 -14.08
CA ASP A 205 -31.16 -14.42 -14.00
C ASP A 205 -29.63 -14.26 -13.98
N PRO A 206 -28.99 -13.97 -15.12
CA PRO A 206 -27.55 -13.80 -15.22
C PRO A 206 -27.02 -12.55 -14.53
N THR A 207 -27.88 -11.54 -14.32
CA THR A 207 -27.45 -10.26 -13.74
C THR A 207 -27.03 -10.41 -12.28
N ASN A 208 -27.42 -11.50 -11.63
CA ASN A 208 -26.99 -11.83 -10.28
C ASN A 208 -25.74 -12.72 -10.21
N LEU A 209 -25.35 -13.43 -11.29
CA LEU A 209 -24.23 -14.36 -11.29
C LEU A 209 -22.87 -13.71 -11.53
N VAL A 210 -22.78 -12.88 -12.58
CA VAL A 210 -21.49 -12.27 -12.95
C VAL A 210 -21.03 -11.26 -11.89
N PRO A 211 -21.92 -10.39 -11.34
CA PRO A 211 -21.55 -9.53 -10.23
C PRO A 211 -21.26 -10.29 -8.94
N SER A 212 -21.94 -11.41 -8.65
CA SER A 212 -21.69 -12.15 -7.40
C SER A 212 -20.33 -12.86 -7.41
N ILE A 213 -19.90 -13.46 -8.52
CA ILE A 213 -18.55 -14.07 -8.62
C ILE A 213 -17.47 -13.00 -8.44
N ILE A 214 -17.65 -11.83 -9.06
CA ILE A 214 -16.71 -10.71 -8.96
C ILE A 214 -16.67 -10.11 -7.55
N LYS A 215 -17.84 -9.82 -6.96
CA LYS A 215 -17.96 -9.29 -5.60
C LYS A 215 -17.35 -10.24 -4.57
N ASN A 216 -17.54 -11.55 -4.76
CA ASN A 216 -16.94 -12.56 -3.91
C ASN A 216 -15.41 -12.54 -3.98
N ASN A 217 -14.81 -12.27 -5.15
CA ASN A 217 -13.36 -12.20 -5.28
C ASN A 217 -12.76 -10.98 -4.57
N LEU A 218 -13.40 -9.80 -4.66
CA LEU A 218 -12.91 -8.60 -4.00
C LEU A 218 -13.09 -8.65 -2.48
N ALA A 219 -14.23 -9.14 -2.00
CA ALA A 219 -14.47 -9.37 -0.58
C ALA A 219 -13.49 -10.40 0.00
N THR A 220 -13.25 -11.51 -0.72
CA THR A 220 -12.24 -12.51 -0.33
C THR A 220 -10.83 -11.92 -0.35
N HIS A 221 -10.52 -11.00 -1.28
CA HIS A 221 -9.24 -10.31 -1.32
C HIS A 221 -9.05 -9.41 -0.10
N THR A 222 -10.07 -8.64 0.30
CA THR A 222 -10.08 -7.86 1.54
C THR A 222 -9.77 -8.74 2.74
N GLU A 223 -10.49 -9.86 2.89
CA GLU A 223 -10.33 -10.77 4.04
C GLU A 223 -8.93 -11.39 4.09
N LYS A 224 -8.38 -11.82 2.95
CA LYS A 224 -7.05 -12.44 2.88
C LYS A 224 -5.91 -11.45 3.08
N THR A 225 -6.04 -10.23 2.59
CA THR A 225 -4.93 -9.26 2.57
C THR A 225 -5.03 -8.21 3.68
N GLY A 226 -6.19 -8.07 4.33
CA GLY A 226 -6.49 -6.98 5.23
C GLY A 226 -6.56 -5.61 4.54
N LYS A 227 -6.52 -5.56 3.21
CA LYS A 227 -6.59 -4.30 2.44
C LYS A 227 -8.03 -3.87 2.27
N ILE A 228 -8.27 -2.57 2.39
CA ILE A 228 -9.58 -1.97 2.16
C ILE A 228 -9.83 -1.98 0.65
N THR A 229 -10.88 -2.66 0.20
CA THR A 229 -11.30 -2.66 -1.21
C THR A 229 -12.54 -1.80 -1.41
N SER A 230 -12.93 -1.58 -2.68
CA SER A 230 -14.13 -0.80 -3.02
C SER A 230 -15.44 -1.39 -2.49
N GLU A 231 -15.47 -2.69 -2.14
CA GLU A 231 -16.63 -3.31 -1.50
C GLU A 231 -16.89 -2.76 -0.10
N CYS A 232 -15.84 -2.34 0.62
CA CYS A 232 -15.98 -1.73 1.94
C CYS A 232 -16.72 -0.39 1.90
N LEU A 233 -16.86 0.21 0.70
CA LEU A 233 -17.56 1.48 0.50
C LEU A 233 -19.08 1.32 0.39
N TYR A 234 -19.62 0.09 0.30
CA TYR A 234 -21.08 -0.18 0.27
C TYR A 234 -21.77 -0.08 1.64
N SER A 235 -21.18 0.62 2.59
CA SER A 235 -21.80 0.80 3.89
C SER A 235 -23.06 1.67 3.78
N PRO A 236 -24.05 1.50 4.69
CA PRO A 236 -25.19 2.41 4.78
C PRO A 236 -24.72 3.86 4.87
N CYS A 237 -25.60 4.78 4.52
CA CYS A 237 -25.21 6.18 4.36
C CYS A 237 -24.55 6.73 5.63
N TRP A 238 -23.30 7.20 5.48
CA TRP A 238 -22.43 7.61 6.58
C TRP A 238 -22.06 9.09 6.54
N PHE A 239 -22.51 9.83 5.52
CA PHE A 239 -22.35 11.27 5.42
C PHE A 239 -23.67 11.91 5.01
N TYR A 240 -23.80 13.21 5.24
CA TYR A 240 -24.96 13.98 4.85
C TYR A 240 -24.58 15.07 3.85
N VAL A 241 -25.56 15.51 3.09
CA VAL A 241 -25.42 16.53 2.04
C VAL A 241 -26.43 17.65 2.32
N GLY A 242 -26.01 18.90 2.12
CA GLY A 242 -26.91 20.03 2.23
C GLY A 242 -26.25 21.38 1.90
N CYS A 243 -26.88 22.44 2.37
CA CYS A 243 -26.36 23.81 2.34
C CYS A 243 -25.63 24.13 3.66
N LYS A 244 -24.91 25.26 3.71
CA LYS A 244 -24.19 25.74 4.90
C LYS A 244 -25.03 25.77 6.18
N LYS A 245 -26.32 26.09 6.04
CA LYS A 245 -27.30 26.21 7.14
C LYS A 245 -27.78 24.87 7.70
N ASP A 246 -27.58 23.78 6.95
CA ASP A 246 -28.03 22.45 7.33
C ASP A 246 -26.98 21.70 8.18
N ILE A 247 -25.76 22.25 8.27
CA ILE A 247 -24.63 21.65 8.98
C ILE A 247 -24.84 21.81 10.50
N PRO A 248 -24.92 20.69 11.26
CA PRO A 248 -24.93 20.73 12.71
C PRO A 248 -23.68 21.44 13.27
N LYS A 249 -23.83 22.15 14.39
CA LYS A 249 -22.71 22.87 15.04
C LYS A 249 -21.58 21.94 15.53
N CYS A 250 -21.84 20.65 15.69
CA CYS A 250 -20.94 19.66 16.28
C CYS A 250 -20.45 18.60 15.28
N CYS A 251 -20.36 18.92 13.98
CA CYS A 251 -19.81 17.98 13.01
C CYS A 251 -18.30 17.82 13.16
N ALA A 252 -17.82 16.58 13.09
CA ALA A 252 -16.39 16.26 13.16
C ALA A 252 -15.65 16.76 11.92
N HIS A 253 -16.24 16.53 10.73
CA HIS A 253 -15.61 16.91 9.46
C HIS A 253 -16.62 17.45 8.45
N VAL A 254 -16.19 18.44 7.67
CA VAL A 254 -17.02 19.14 6.67
C VAL A 254 -16.19 19.42 5.42
N GLY A 255 -16.73 19.07 4.25
CA GLY A 255 -16.22 19.49 2.94
C GLY A 255 -17.18 20.45 2.25
N GLU A 256 -16.63 21.31 1.40
CA GLU A 256 -17.39 22.31 0.63
C GLU A 256 -16.96 22.33 -0.84
N TYR A 257 -17.94 22.39 -1.73
CA TYR A 257 -17.69 22.71 -3.14
C TYR A 257 -18.88 23.47 -3.75
N CYS A 258 -18.63 24.68 -4.26
CA CYS A 258 -19.64 25.51 -4.94
C CYS A 258 -20.97 25.66 -4.17
N GLY A 259 -20.91 25.83 -2.85
CA GLY A 259 -22.09 25.95 -1.98
C GLY A 259 -22.80 24.63 -1.64
N THR A 260 -22.33 23.51 -2.18
CA THR A 260 -22.70 22.16 -1.73
C THR A 260 -21.79 21.77 -0.58
N TYR A 261 -22.39 21.38 0.55
CA TYR A 261 -21.67 20.95 1.74
C TYR A 261 -21.91 19.47 1.99
N VAL A 262 -20.85 18.79 2.40
CA VAL A 262 -20.89 17.41 2.88
C VAL A 262 -20.33 17.38 4.29
N TRP A 263 -21.03 16.74 5.22
CA TRP A 263 -20.53 16.59 6.58
C TRP A 263 -20.67 15.15 7.06
N VAL A 264 -19.74 14.76 7.94
CA VAL A 264 -19.64 13.42 8.47
C VAL A 264 -19.91 13.47 9.97
N PRO A 265 -20.95 12.77 10.48
CA PRO A 265 -21.16 12.62 11.92
C PRO A 265 -20.04 11.76 12.53
N GLU A 266 -19.89 11.79 13.85
CA GLU A 266 -18.88 10.96 14.54
C GLU A 266 -19.01 9.46 14.21
N SER A 267 -20.24 8.96 14.03
CA SER A 267 -20.51 7.57 13.64
C SER A 267 -20.06 7.21 12.22
N GLY A 268 -19.79 8.20 11.35
CA GLY A 268 -19.37 8.01 9.97
C GLY A 268 -17.86 8.12 9.74
N VAL A 269 -17.08 8.47 10.76
CA VAL A 269 -15.62 8.74 10.65
C VAL A 269 -14.86 7.50 10.19
N ASP A 270 -15.28 6.30 10.59
CA ASP A 270 -14.67 5.05 10.13
C ASP A 270 -14.80 4.86 8.62
N GLN A 271 -15.95 5.24 8.05
CA GLN A 271 -16.20 5.12 6.62
C GLN A 271 -15.46 6.20 5.82
N LEU A 272 -15.38 7.41 6.37
CA LEU A 272 -14.52 8.47 5.83
C LEU A 272 -13.05 8.03 5.80
N THR A 273 -12.58 7.38 6.87
CA THR A 273 -11.22 6.86 6.98
C THR A 273 -10.97 5.77 5.94
N LYS A 274 -11.90 4.82 5.77
CA LYS A 274 -11.82 3.79 4.72
C LYS A 274 -11.75 4.40 3.33
N LEU A 275 -12.59 5.40 3.02
CA LEU A 275 -12.56 6.10 1.74
C LEU A 275 -11.21 6.81 1.55
N THR A 276 -10.71 7.51 2.58
CA THR A 276 -9.44 8.25 2.51
C THR A 276 -8.26 7.31 2.26
N ILE A 277 -8.18 6.20 2.99
CA ILE A 277 -7.14 5.17 2.77
C ILE A 277 -7.25 4.57 1.37
N THR A 278 -8.48 4.31 0.89
CA THR A 278 -8.71 3.79 -0.47
C THR A 278 -8.21 4.77 -1.54
N ILE A 279 -8.49 6.07 -1.39
CA ILE A 279 -8.00 7.11 -2.31
C ILE A 279 -6.47 7.22 -2.23
N LEU A 280 -5.87 7.12 -1.05
CA LEU A 280 -4.42 7.08 -0.88
C LEU A 280 -3.80 5.86 -1.57
N ASP A 281 -4.42 4.68 -1.48
CA ASP A 281 -3.94 3.49 -2.18
C ASP A 281 -3.95 3.69 -3.70
N TYR A 282 -5.00 4.31 -4.26
CA TYR A 282 -5.03 4.66 -5.69
C TYR A 282 -4.00 5.72 -6.06
N ALA A 283 -3.70 6.64 -5.14
CA ALA A 283 -2.70 7.67 -5.33
C ALA A 283 -1.28 7.08 -5.42
N PHE A 284 -0.91 6.24 -4.45
CA PHE A 284 0.45 5.74 -4.31
C PHE A 284 0.73 4.56 -5.24
N TYR A 285 -0.20 3.60 -5.34
CA TYR A 285 0.06 2.39 -6.08
C TYR A 285 -0.28 2.56 -7.56
N ASP A 286 0.67 2.15 -8.40
CA ASP A 286 0.41 1.97 -9.82
C ASP A 286 -0.21 0.58 -10.03
N ALA A 287 -1.34 0.53 -10.72
CA ALA A 287 -2.01 -0.72 -11.08
C ALA A 287 -1.05 -1.70 -11.78
N ALA A 288 -0.13 -1.18 -12.60
CA ALA A 288 0.86 -1.99 -13.31
C ALA A 288 1.94 -2.58 -12.37
N LYS A 289 2.14 -1.99 -11.19
CA LYS A 289 3.05 -2.51 -10.17
C LYS A 289 2.34 -3.50 -9.24
N LEU A 290 1.04 -3.31 -8.99
CA LEU A 290 0.22 -4.26 -8.21
C LEU A 290 -0.03 -5.57 -8.94
N SER A 291 -0.17 -5.53 -10.27
CA SER A 291 -0.34 -6.75 -11.08
C SER A 291 0.92 -7.61 -11.15
N ARG A 292 2.09 -7.05 -10.83
CA ARG A 292 3.32 -7.83 -10.66
C ARG A 292 3.32 -8.32 -9.22
N PRO A 293 3.40 -9.65 -8.97
CA PRO A 293 3.56 -10.15 -7.61
C PRO A 293 4.75 -9.40 -6.98
N PRO A 294 4.65 -8.94 -5.72
CA PRO A 294 5.74 -8.22 -5.09
C PRO A 294 6.98 -9.08 -5.23
N THR A 295 8.01 -8.51 -5.82
CA THR A 295 9.22 -9.27 -6.11
C THR A 295 10.23 -8.98 -5.03
N LYS A 296 10.71 -10.02 -4.38
CA LYS A 296 11.84 -9.95 -3.47
C LYS A 296 13.09 -10.23 -4.29
N VAL A 297 14.03 -9.29 -4.27
CA VAL A 297 15.37 -9.57 -4.78
C VAL A 297 16.08 -10.38 -3.70
N VAL A 298 16.34 -11.65 -4.00
CA VAL A 298 17.14 -12.54 -3.17
C VAL A 298 18.59 -12.43 -3.66
N GLU A 299 19.48 -12.07 -2.75
CA GLU A 299 20.91 -12.01 -3.02
C GLU A 299 21.58 -13.26 -2.46
N TYR A 300 22.26 -14.01 -3.33
CA TYR A 300 23.08 -15.17 -2.97
C TYR A 300 24.55 -14.82 -3.15
N TYR A 301 25.36 -15.11 -2.12
CA TYR A 301 26.78 -14.81 -2.09
C TYR A 301 27.57 -16.12 -2.21
N LEU A 302 28.52 -16.17 -3.14
CA LEU A 302 29.29 -17.38 -3.43
C LEU A 302 30.80 -17.12 -3.31
N ASP A 303 31.54 -18.09 -2.77
CA ASP A 303 33.01 -18.05 -2.71
C ASP A 303 33.67 -18.37 -4.07
N GLY A 304 35.00 -18.38 -4.12
CA GLY A 304 35.76 -18.68 -5.34
C GLY A 304 35.60 -20.12 -5.86
N ARG A 305 35.06 -21.01 -5.02
CA ARG A 305 34.72 -22.40 -5.36
C ARG A 305 33.24 -22.56 -5.70
N GLY A 306 32.46 -21.47 -5.65
CA GLY A 306 31.04 -21.45 -5.95
C GLY A 306 30.14 -21.94 -4.81
N ASN A 307 30.62 -22.07 -3.58
CA ASN A 307 29.80 -22.45 -2.42
C ASN A 307 29.14 -21.21 -1.78
N PRO A 308 27.95 -21.36 -1.17
CA PRO A 308 27.31 -20.27 -0.41
C PRO A 308 28.24 -19.76 0.69
N THR A 309 28.43 -18.44 0.76
CA THR A 309 29.31 -17.81 1.75
C THR A 309 28.71 -16.50 2.29
N LYS A 310 29.39 -15.86 3.24
CA LYS A 310 29.01 -14.55 3.77
C LYS A 310 29.37 -13.45 2.77
N LYS A 311 28.66 -12.32 2.84
CA LYS A 311 28.84 -11.17 1.94
C LYS A 311 30.29 -10.68 1.84
N ASP A 312 31.02 -10.69 2.96
CA ASP A 312 32.39 -10.17 3.03
C ASP A 312 33.43 -11.13 2.42
N ASP A 313 33.11 -12.42 2.35
CA ASP A 313 33.96 -13.48 1.80
C ASP A 313 33.56 -13.88 0.37
N ALA A 314 32.57 -13.18 -0.19
CA ALA A 314 31.97 -13.51 -1.48
C ALA A 314 32.83 -12.99 -2.63
N ILE A 315 33.13 -13.89 -3.58
CA ILE A 315 33.75 -13.52 -4.85
C ILE A 315 32.67 -13.24 -5.91
N TYR A 316 31.52 -13.92 -5.81
CA TYR A 316 30.40 -13.74 -6.73
C TYR A 316 29.12 -13.39 -5.98
N LYS A 317 28.32 -12.48 -6.57
CA LYS A 317 26.98 -12.11 -6.10
C LYS A 317 25.96 -12.48 -7.18
N VAL A 318 25.00 -13.34 -6.83
CA VAL A 318 23.88 -13.72 -7.69
C VAL A 318 22.62 -13.03 -7.18
N MET A 319 21.93 -12.32 -8.05
CA MET A 319 20.66 -11.67 -7.71
C MET A 319 19.54 -12.35 -8.49
N ALA A 320 18.54 -12.85 -7.76
CA ALA A 320 17.33 -13.39 -8.36
C ALA A 320 16.13 -12.57 -7.88
N GLN A 321 15.27 -12.17 -8.81
CA GLN A 321 14.03 -11.48 -8.48
C GLN A 321 12.92 -12.55 -8.40
N VAL A 322 12.45 -12.84 -7.18
CA VAL A 322 11.48 -13.92 -6.91
C VAL A 322 10.16 -13.28 -6.49
N GLY A 323 9.04 -13.67 -7.10
CA GLY A 323 7.72 -13.25 -6.64
C GLY A 323 7.45 -13.80 -5.24
N VAL A 324 6.91 -12.98 -4.34
CA VAL A 324 6.56 -13.38 -2.95
C VAL A 324 5.55 -14.54 -2.92
N ASN A 325 4.76 -14.70 -4.00
CA ASN A 325 3.80 -15.77 -4.16
C ASN A 325 4.32 -16.93 -5.04
N ASP A 326 5.54 -16.85 -5.55
CA ASP A 326 6.12 -17.96 -6.28
C ASP A 326 6.38 -19.09 -5.27
N ASP A 327 5.73 -20.23 -5.49
CA ASP A 327 5.82 -21.40 -4.61
C ASP A 327 7.30 -21.75 -4.38
N VAL A 328 7.69 -22.17 -3.17
CA VAL A 328 9.09 -22.51 -2.80
C VAL A 328 9.67 -23.57 -3.76
N ARG A 329 8.80 -24.33 -4.42
CA ARG A 329 9.16 -25.27 -5.49
C ARG A 329 9.84 -24.60 -6.69
N ALA A 330 9.43 -23.39 -7.08
CA ALA A 330 10.05 -22.63 -8.17
C ALA A 330 11.48 -22.21 -7.81
N LEU A 331 11.74 -21.91 -6.53
CA LEU A 331 13.09 -21.66 -6.01
C LEU A 331 13.96 -22.93 -6.10
N ASN A 332 13.43 -24.10 -5.72
CA ASN A 332 14.15 -25.36 -5.85
C ASN A 332 14.44 -25.71 -7.32
N GLN A 333 13.50 -25.43 -8.23
CA GLN A 333 13.70 -25.62 -9.67
C GLN A 333 14.87 -24.75 -10.17
N THR A 334 14.89 -23.47 -9.79
CA THR A 334 15.97 -22.54 -10.16
C THR A 334 17.32 -22.99 -9.62
N GLN A 335 17.35 -23.56 -8.40
CA GLN A 335 18.57 -24.11 -7.81
C GLN A 335 19.08 -25.33 -8.59
N ASN A 336 18.18 -26.20 -9.06
CA ASN A 336 18.53 -27.33 -9.91
C ASN A 336 19.04 -26.88 -11.29
N ASP A 337 18.44 -25.86 -11.89
CA ASP A 337 18.88 -25.31 -13.18
C ASP A 337 20.28 -24.69 -13.08
N ILE A 338 20.58 -24.00 -11.97
CA ILE A 338 21.93 -23.50 -11.68
C ILE A 338 22.94 -24.65 -11.54
N LEU A 339 22.56 -25.74 -10.88
CA LEU A 339 23.42 -26.93 -10.75
C LEU A 339 23.65 -27.61 -12.11
N ALA A 340 22.63 -27.67 -12.97
CA ALA A 340 22.75 -28.22 -14.32
C ALA A 340 23.70 -27.38 -15.20
N LEU A 341 23.57 -26.05 -15.18
CA LEU A 341 24.47 -25.14 -15.90
C LEU A 341 25.92 -25.25 -15.42
N ARG A 342 26.14 -25.57 -14.13
CA ARG A 342 27.49 -25.83 -13.61
C ARG A 342 28.09 -27.12 -14.17
N ALA A 343 27.31 -28.19 -14.23
CA ALA A 343 27.78 -29.46 -14.77
C ALA A 343 28.20 -29.31 -16.24
N GLU A 344 27.39 -28.61 -17.05
CA GLU A 344 27.71 -28.32 -18.45
C GLU A 344 29.02 -27.53 -18.60
N ARG A 345 29.20 -26.47 -17.81
CA ARG A 345 30.41 -25.63 -17.87
C ARG A 345 31.68 -26.38 -17.45
N VAL A 346 31.57 -27.34 -16.53
CA VAL A 346 32.69 -28.18 -16.11
C VAL A 346 33.12 -29.10 -17.25
N GLU A 347 32.17 -29.69 -17.98
CA GLU A 347 32.48 -30.54 -19.14
C GLU A 347 33.10 -29.74 -20.29
N ASP A 348 32.63 -28.51 -20.54
CA ASP A 348 33.26 -27.61 -21.51
C ASP A 348 34.70 -27.25 -21.14
N ILE A 349 34.96 -26.95 -19.86
CA ILE A 349 36.33 -26.67 -19.38
C ILE A 349 37.24 -27.89 -19.53
N LYS A 350 36.73 -29.09 -19.22
CA LYS A 350 37.47 -30.35 -19.45
C LYS A 350 37.80 -30.52 -20.93
N ALA A 351 36.81 -30.36 -21.81
CA ALA A 351 36.99 -30.47 -23.26
C ALA A 351 38.00 -29.43 -23.80
N GLN A 352 37.96 -28.20 -23.28
CA GLN A 352 38.89 -27.15 -23.68
C GLN A 352 40.33 -27.46 -23.24
N ARG A 353 40.53 -28.07 -22.07
CA ARG A 353 41.86 -28.51 -21.62
C ARG A 353 42.43 -29.67 -22.43
N VAL A 354 41.60 -30.63 -22.82
CA VAL A 354 42.02 -31.73 -23.71
C VAL A 354 42.54 -31.15 -25.02
N ARG A 355 41.89 -30.12 -25.56
CA ARG A 355 42.36 -29.42 -26.77
C ARG A 355 43.68 -28.66 -26.57
N MET A 356 44.00 -28.24 -25.35
CA MET A 356 45.25 -27.53 -25.03
C MET A 356 46.44 -28.46 -24.74
N GLY A 357 46.28 -29.78 -24.83
CA GLY A 357 47.39 -30.73 -24.69
C GLY A 357 48.01 -30.78 -23.29
N THR A 358 47.24 -30.40 -22.27
CA THR A 358 47.68 -30.49 -20.86
C THR A 358 47.83 -31.95 -20.42
N ASN A 359 49.00 -32.31 -19.88
CA ASN A 359 49.35 -33.68 -19.47
C ASN A 359 48.43 -34.25 -18.37
N ASP A 360 48.17 -35.56 -18.48
CA ASP A 360 47.21 -36.36 -17.69
C ASP A 360 47.33 -36.24 -16.16
N SER A 361 48.52 -35.94 -15.63
CA SER A 361 48.74 -35.81 -14.18
C SER A 361 47.91 -34.69 -13.54
N THR A 362 47.51 -33.68 -14.32
CA THR A 362 46.67 -32.55 -13.85
C THR A 362 45.16 -32.83 -13.95
N ILE A 363 44.77 -33.88 -14.69
CA ILE A 363 43.37 -34.30 -14.86
C ILE A 363 42.90 -35.11 -13.65
N GLN A 364 43.82 -35.83 -13.00
CA GLN A 364 43.53 -36.64 -11.82
C GLN A 364 43.15 -35.80 -10.59
N GLU A 365 43.83 -34.67 -10.35
CA GLU A 365 43.45 -33.71 -9.28
C GLU A 365 42.08 -33.04 -9.51
N LEU A 366 41.65 -32.88 -10.76
CA LEU A 366 40.34 -32.32 -11.09
C LEU A 366 39.20 -33.32 -10.88
N ASN A 367 39.46 -34.61 -11.10
CA ASN A 367 38.50 -35.67 -10.80
C ASN A 367 38.34 -35.87 -9.29
N GLU A 368 39.38 -35.62 -8.49
CA GLU A 368 39.26 -35.59 -7.02
C GLU A 368 38.61 -34.30 -6.47
N MET A 369 38.52 -33.24 -7.28
CA MET A 369 37.72 -32.04 -6.98
C MET A 369 36.23 -32.20 -7.37
N SER A 370 35.83 -33.34 -7.95
CA SER A 370 34.42 -33.65 -8.18
C SER A 370 33.72 -33.94 -6.85
N LEU A 371 32.55 -33.30 -6.68
CA LEU A 371 31.89 -33.06 -5.41
C LEU A 371 31.56 -34.34 -4.61
N PRO A 372 31.63 -34.30 -3.27
CA PRO A 372 31.00 -35.32 -2.45
C PRO A 372 29.50 -35.36 -2.76
N GLU A 373 28.95 -36.55 -3.02
CA GLU A 373 27.51 -36.75 -3.15
C GLU A 373 26.80 -36.20 -1.91
N LEU A 374 26.09 -35.08 -2.10
CA LEU A 374 25.15 -34.58 -1.10
C LEU A 374 23.92 -35.48 -1.14
N GLY A 375 23.96 -36.56 -0.36
CA GLY A 375 22.77 -37.35 -0.05
C GLY A 375 21.65 -36.46 0.52
N PRO A 376 20.38 -36.84 0.37
CA PRO A 376 19.24 -36.03 0.81
C PRO A 376 19.30 -35.82 2.32
N ARG A 377 19.75 -34.65 2.76
CA ARG A 377 19.79 -34.26 4.17
C ARG A 377 18.42 -33.68 4.54
N GLN A 378 17.51 -34.54 5.01
CA GLN A 378 16.17 -34.16 5.50
C GLN A 378 16.18 -33.58 6.92
N ASP A 379 17.31 -33.62 7.63
CA ASP A 379 17.39 -33.19 9.03
C ASP A 379 18.14 -31.88 9.13
N LEU A 380 17.41 -30.76 9.18
CA LEU A 380 17.74 -29.51 9.93
C LEU A 380 16.80 -28.37 9.50
N TYR A 381 15.50 -28.53 9.76
CA TYR A 381 14.65 -27.37 10.07
C TYR A 381 13.53 -27.83 11.02
N GLN A 382 13.82 -27.86 12.32
CA GLN A 382 12.75 -27.81 13.30
C GLN A 382 12.28 -26.34 13.36
N PRO A 383 11.03 -26.02 12.96
CA PRO A 383 10.50 -24.70 13.19
C PRO A 383 10.55 -24.43 14.71
N PRO A 384 10.88 -23.19 15.14
CA PRO A 384 10.84 -22.85 16.55
C PRO A 384 9.45 -23.20 17.08
N THR A 385 9.41 -24.03 18.12
CA THR A 385 8.19 -24.27 18.90
C THR A 385 7.62 -22.93 19.29
N ARG A 386 6.48 -22.56 18.67
CA ARG A 386 5.69 -21.40 19.07
C ARG A 386 5.40 -21.54 20.55
N THR A 387 6.01 -20.70 21.37
CA THR A 387 5.45 -20.39 22.68
C THR A 387 4.05 -19.84 22.44
N PRO A 388 3.01 -20.33 23.12
CA PRO A 388 1.66 -19.81 22.97
C PRO A 388 1.68 -18.31 23.24
N PHE A 389 1.06 -17.54 22.35
CA PHE A 389 0.78 -16.14 22.61
C PHE A 389 -0.03 -16.05 23.92
N PRO A 390 0.31 -15.13 24.84
CA PRO A 390 -0.53 -14.87 26.01
C PRO A 390 -1.93 -14.53 25.52
N SER A 391 -2.94 -15.08 26.20
CA SER A 391 -4.33 -14.82 25.84
C SER A 391 -4.62 -13.31 25.89
N LEU A 392 -5.58 -12.82 25.10
CA LEU A 392 -6.03 -11.41 25.14
C LEU A 392 -6.33 -10.92 26.58
N LEU A 393 -6.66 -11.84 27.49
CA LEU A 393 -6.89 -11.58 28.90
C LEU A 393 -5.61 -11.19 29.67
N GLU A 394 -4.45 -11.77 29.35
CA GLU A 394 -3.16 -11.45 29.99
C GLU A 394 -2.58 -10.12 29.50
N PHE A 395 -2.81 -9.77 28.23
CA PHE A 395 -2.38 -8.49 27.68
C PHE A 395 -3.17 -7.32 28.32
N ASP A 396 -4.46 -7.53 28.57
CA ASP A 396 -5.34 -6.55 29.20
C ASP A 396 -5.06 -6.40 30.72
N GLN A 397 -4.50 -7.43 31.34
CA GLN A 397 -4.06 -7.39 32.75
C GLN A 397 -2.70 -6.68 32.91
N GLN A 398 -1.83 -6.73 31.89
CA GLN A 398 -0.58 -5.95 31.87
C GLN A 398 -0.82 -4.46 31.66
N LEU A 399 -1.80 -4.07 30.84
CA LEU A 399 -2.15 -2.66 30.62
C LEU A 399 -2.78 -1.99 31.85
N ARG A 400 -3.52 -2.73 32.67
CA ARG A 400 -4.12 -2.22 33.92
C ARG A 400 -3.10 -1.96 35.04
N ASN A 401 -1.90 -2.53 34.95
CA ASN A 401 -0.84 -2.36 35.95
C ASN A 401 0.06 -1.13 35.66
N VAL A 402 -0.19 -0.39 34.59
CA VAL A 402 0.50 0.86 34.30
C VAL A 402 -0.15 1.97 35.11
N ALA A 403 0.56 2.45 36.14
CA ALA A 403 0.07 3.50 37.03
C ALA A 403 -0.31 4.77 36.24
N PRO A 404 -1.43 5.44 36.58
CA PRO A 404 -1.86 6.66 35.90
C PRO A 404 -0.80 7.76 36.07
N ILE A 405 -0.40 8.34 34.95
CA ILE A 405 0.46 9.52 34.91
C ILE A 405 -0.32 10.68 35.55
N PRO A 406 0.22 11.35 36.60
CA PRO A 406 -0.49 12.45 37.23
C PRO A 406 -0.67 13.59 36.24
N ALA A 407 -1.92 14.03 36.09
CA ALA A 407 -2.27 15.23 35.34
C ALA A 407 -1.53 16.44 35.95
N ARG A 408 -0.90 17.23 35.09
CA ARG A 408 -0.23 18.48 35.43
C ARG A 408 -1.02 19.66 34.90
#